data_AF-A0A8S4A1R9-F1
#
_entry.id   AF-A0A8S4A1R9-F1
#
_cell.length_a   1.000
_cell.length_b   1.000
_cell.length_c   1.000
_cell.angle_alpha   90.00
_cell.angle_beta   90.00
_cell.angle_gamma   90.00
#
_symmetry.space_group_name_H-M   'P 1'
#
loop_
_entity.id
_entity.type
_entity.pdbx_description
1 polymer ?
#
loop_
_entity_poly.entity_id
_entity_poly.type
_entity_poly.pdbx_seq_one_letter_code
_entity_poly.pdbx_strand_id
1 'polypeptide(L)'
;VNFPDVERAEWVNKILNHMWPYIGEYVEKILRESVEPTVRASLPATLQSFKFSKIDLGDIPPRVGGVKVYSKLRRDEIYMDLELNYSSDSRIEVSVKGVTAGIKDLR
;
A
#
# COMPACT_ATOMS: atom_id res chain seq x y z
N VAL A 1 6.28 23.47 15.42
CA VAL A 1 7.17 22.44 16.01
C VAL A 1 8.11 22.00 14.91
N ASN A 2 9.41 22.28 15.05
CA ASN A 2 10.42 21.91 14.06
C ASN A 2 11.12 20.66 14.60
N PHE A 3 11.00 19.53 13.90
CA PHE A 3 11.66 18.29 14.28
C PHE A 3 12.96 18.20 13.48
N PRO A 4 14.13 18.51 14.08
CA PRO A 4 15.40 18.59 13.35
C PRO A 4 15.87 17.24 12.77
N ASP A 5 15.25 16.13 13.18
CA ASP A 5 15.60 14.78 12.72
C ASP A 5 14.72 14.28 11.55
N VAL A 6 13.70 15.05 11.15
CA VAL A 6 12.78 14.67 10.06
C VAL A 6 13.09 15.52 8.84
N GLU A 7 13.68 14.91 7.83
CA GLU A 7 14.04 15.57 6.59
C GLU A 7 12.93 15.43 5.54
N ARG A 8 12.69 16.51 4.79
CA ARG A 8 11.79 16.48 3.64
C ARG A 8 12.52 15.87 2.44
N ALA A 9 12.06 14.71 2.00
CA ALA A 9 12.67 13.96 0.91
C ALA A 9 11.86 14.10 -0.41
N GLU A 10 11.75 15.32 -0.94
CA GLU A 10 10.95 15.57 -2.17
C GLU A 10 11.47 14.81 -3.40
N TRP A 11 12.75 14.43 -3.42
CA TRP A 11 13.30 13.58 -4.47
C TRP A 11 12.74 12.14 -4.41
N VAL A 12 12.41 11.62 -3.22
CA VAL A 12 11.76 10.31 -3.07
C VAL A 12 10.36 10.35 -3.68
N ASN A 13 9.62 11.45 -3.48
CA ASN A 13 8.31 11.64 -4.10
C ASN A 13 8.38 11.59 -5.63
N LYS A 14 9.43 12.15 -6.25
CA LYS A 14 9.65 12.07 -7.70
C LYS A 14 9.89 10.63 -8.18
N ILE A 15 10.70 9.87 -7.43
CA ILE A 15 10.96 8.46 -7.73
C ILE A 15 9.66 7.65 -7.61
N LEU A 16 8.93 7.82 -6.51
CA LEU A 16 7.65 7.14 -6.28
C LEU A 16 6.65 7.42 -7.40
N ASN A 17 6.57 8.66 -7.89
CA ASN A 17 5.68 9.01 -9.00
C ASN A 17 6.01 8.25 -10.29
N HIS A 18 7.30 8.11 -10.63
CA HIS A 18 7.70 7.33 -11.80
C HIS A 18 7.51 5.82 -11.60
N MET A 19 7.65 5.33 -10.37
CA MET A 19 7.50 3.92 -10.04
C MET A 19 6.04 3.49 -9.84
N TRP A 20 5.13 4.42 -9.61
CA TRP A 20 3.76 4.14 -9.20
C TRP A 20 2.98 3.17 -10.09
N PRO A 21 3.05 3.28 -11.44
CA PRO A 21 2.35 2.32 -12.31
C PRO A 21 2.82 0.87 -12.07
N TYR A 22 4.13 0.68 -11.91
CA TYR A 22 4.73 -0.63 -11.65
C TYR A 22 4.44 -1.15 -10.23
N ILE A 23 4.37 -0.25 -9.25
CA ILE A 23 3.95 -0.58 -7.88
C ILE A 23 2.50 -1.05 -7.90
N GLY A 24 1.61 -0.40 -8.67
CA GLY A 24 0.23 -0.82 -8.85
C GLY A 24 0.10 -2.25 -9.34
N GLU A 25 0.81 -2.58 -10.43
CA GLU A 25 0.85 -3.95 -10.98
C GLU A 25 1.38 -4.97 -9.96
N TYR A 26 2.44 -4.60 -9.24
CA TYR A 26 3.04 -5.49 -8.23
C TYR A 26 2.12 -5.72 -7.03
N VAL A 27 1.44 -4.69 -6.56
CA VAL A 27 0.45 -4.79 -5.47
C VAL A 27 -0.75 -5.61 -5.91
N GLU A 28 -1.24 -5.46 -7.15
CA GLU A 28 -2.28 -6.32 -7.69
C GLU A 28 -1.86 -7.79 -7.62
N LYS A 29 -0.63 -8.10 -8.04
CA LYS A 29 -0.07 -9.44 -7.97
C LYS A 29 -0.02 -9.96 -6.54
N ILE A 30 0.48 -9.18 -5.58
CA ILE A 30 0.51 -9.56 -4.15
C ILE A 30 -0.90 -9.85 -3.62
N LEU A 31 -1.86 -8.97 -3.93
CA LEU A 31 -3.23 -9.13 -3.46
C LEU A 31 -3.86 -10.42 -3.98
N ARG A 32 -3.63 -10.76 -5.25
CA ARG A 32 -4.18 -11.99 -5.87
C ARG A 32 -3.45 -13.26 -5.45
N GLU A 33 -2.11 -13.22 -5.40
CA GLU A 33 -1.30 -14.43 -5.20
C GLU A 33 -1.05 -14.76 -3.73
N SER A 34 -1.04 -13.76 -2.85
CA SER A 34 -0.71 -13.95 -1.43
C SER A 34 -1.90 -13.64 -0.52
N VAL A 35 -2.56 -12.49 -0.71
CA VAL A 35 -3.63 -12.06 0.21
C VAL A 35 -4.92 -12.85 -0.04
N GLU A 36 -5.34 -13.03 -1.29
CA GLU A 36 -6.56 -13.75 -1.64
C GLU A 36 -6.57 -15.19 -1.09
N PRO A 37 -5.51 -16.01 -1.23
CA PRO A 37 -5.48 -17.34 -0.61
C PRO A 37 -5.52 -17.29 0.92
N THR A 38 -4.82 -16.33 1.53
CA THR A 38 -4.78 -16.17 3.00
C THR A 38 -6.16 -15.80 3.55
N VAL A 39 -6.88 -14.90 2.86
CA VAL A 39 -8.24 -14.51 3.21
C VAL A 39 -9.19 -15.69 3.03
N ARG A 40 -9.11 -16.42 1.91
CA ARG A 40 -9.92 -17.64 1.70
C ARG A 40 -9.71 -18.69 2.77
N ALA A 41 -8.46 -18.91 3.20
CA ALA A 41 -8.13 -19.88 4.24
C ALA A 41 -8.65 -19.45 5.62
N SER A 42 -8.73 -18.15 5.88
CA SER A 42 -9.21 -17.58 7.14
C SER A 42 -10.75 -17.49 7.20
N LEU A 43 -11.42 -17.51 6.05
CA LEU A 43 -12.87 -17.40 5.96
C LEU A 43 -13.56 -18.77 6.14
N PRO A 44 -14.77 -18.81 6.75
CA PRO A 44 -15.58 -20.03 6.81
C PRO A 44 -15.80 -20.63 5.42
N ALA A 45 -16.02 -21.96 5.36
CA ALA A 45 -16.22 -22.69 4.09
C ALA A 45 -17.29 -22.05 3.16
N THR A 46 -18.28 -21.37 3.75
CA THR A 46 -19.33 -20.67 3.02
C THR A 46 -18.87 -19.37 2.34
N LEU A 47 -17.67 -18.86 2.59
CA LEU A 47 -17.15 -17.61 2.02
C LEU A 47 -15.81 -17.81 1.27
N GLN A 48 -15.38 -19.06 1.06
CA GLN A 48 -14.16 -19.40 0.32
C GLN A 48 -14.15 -18.97 -1.16
N SER A 49 -15.31 -18.58 -1.71
CA SER A 49 -15.41 -18.01 -3.06
C SER A 49 -14.92 -16.55 -3.15
N PHE A 50 -14.31 -16.01 -2.09
CA PHE A 50 -13.74 -14.66 -2.08
C PHE A 50 -12.77 -14.47 -3.25
N LYS A 51 -12.88 -13.36 -3.97
CA LYS A 51 -11.94 -12.98 -5.03
C LYS A 51 -11.84 -11.47 -5.14
N PHE A 52 -10.68 -10.96 -5.54
CA PHE A 52 -10.58 -9.57 -5.96
C PHE A 52 -11.11 -9.42 -7.39
N SER A 53 -12.17 -8.61 -7.58
CA SER A 53 -12.77 -8.36 -8.90
C SER A 53 -12.11 -7.19 -9.62
N LYS A 54 -11.81 -6.11 -8.90
CA LYS A 54 -11.08 -4.95 -9.42
C LYS A 54 -10.06 -4.50 -8.38
N ILE A 55 -8.81 -4.29 -8.81
CA ILE A 55 -7.77 -3.71 -7.98
C ILE A 55 -7.25 -2.51 -8.75
N ASP A 56 -7.43 -1.33 -8.17
CA ASP A 56 -7.02 -0.06 -8.75
C ASP A 56 -6.57 0.82 -7.61
N LEU A 57 -5.29 1.18 -7.58
CA LEU A 57 -4.72 2.00 -6.52
C LEU A 57 -4.93 3.51 -6.76
N GLY A 58 -5.57 3.89 -7.87
CA GLY A 58 -5.70 5.27 -8.29
C GLY A 58 -4.41 5.84 -8.86
N ASP A 59 -4.52 7.01 -9.50
CA ASP A 59 -3.42 7.63 -10.23
C ASP A 59 -2.50 8.47 -9.34
N ILE A 60 -2.88 8.68 -8.07
CA ILE A 60 -2.15 9.53 -7.13
C ILE A 60 -1.26 8.67 -6.22
N PRO A 61 0.08 8.73 -6.35
CA PRO A 61 0.98 8.02 -5.45
C PRO A 61 0.95 8.61 -4.03
N PRO A 62 1.29 7.82 -3.01
CA PRO A 62 1.48 8.32 -1.66
C PRO A 62 2.64 9.34 -1.62
N ARG A 63 2.49 10.33 -0.75
CA ARG A 63 3.52 11.35 -0.52
C ARG A 63 4.28 11.05 0.77
N VAL A 64 5.61 11.07 0.68
CA VAL A 64 6.50 11.05 1.83
C VAL A 64 6.55 12.45 2.44
N GLY A 65 6.00 12.61 3.64
CA GLY A 65 5.96 13.87 4.40
C GLY A 65 7.26 14.15 5.15
N GLY A 66 7.93 13.08 5.60
CA GLY A 66 9.15 13.16 6.40
C GLY A 66 9.87 11.83 6.45
N VAL A 67 11.20 11.89 6.50
CA VAL A 67 12.07 10.72 6.68
C VAL A 67 12.94 10.95 7.89
N LYS A 68 12.99 9.96 8.79
CA LYS A 68 13.88 9.96 9.95
C LYS A 68 14.79 8.75 9.91
N VAL A 69 16.10 9.00 9.87
CA VAL A 69 17.13 7.94 9.83
C VAL A 69 17.79 7.83 11.20
N TYR A 70 17.85 6.62 11.74
CA TYR A 70 18.45 6.37 13.04
C TYR A 70 19.91 5.94 12.88
N SER A 71 20.84 6.85 13.17
CA SER A 71 22.28 6.67 12.99
C SER A 71 23.00 5.95 14.14
N LYS A 72 22.33 5.74 15.28
CA LYS A 72 22.94 5.19 16.51
C LYS A 72 22.71 3.68 16.70
N LEU A 73 22.37 2.96 15.64
CA LEU A 73 22.11 1.52 15.67
C LEU A 73 23.32 0.73 15.17
N ARG A 74 23.24 -0.60 15.23
CA ARG A 74 24.35 -1.48 14.87
C ARG A 74 24.85 -1.18 13.45
N ARG A 75 26.15 -1.37 13.18
CA ARG A 75 26.79 -1.01 11.90
C ARG A 75 26.25 -1.77 10.68
N ASP A 76 25.52 -2.86 10.89
CA ASP A 76 24.98 -3.77 9.89
C ASP A 76 23.53 -3.45 9.47
N GLU A 77 22.89 -2.46 10.09
CA GLU A 77 21.46 -2.19 9.89
C GLU A 77 21.17 -0.69 9.71
N ILE A 78 20.22 -0.37 8.85
CA ILE A 78 19.69 0.98 8.67
C ILE A 78 18.23 0.97 9.09
N TYR A 79 17.90 1.77 10.10
CA TYR A 79 16.52 1.97 10.53
C TYR A 79 16.05 3.34 10.04
N MET A 80 14.86 3.33 9.45
CA MET A 80 14.27 4.52 8.85
C MET A 80 12.77 4.52 9.08
N ASP A 81 12.25 5.63 9.59
CA ASP A 81 10.83 5.90 9.62
C ASP A 81 10.47 6.78 8.42
N LEU A 82 9.47 6.35 7.66
CA LEU A 82 8.88 7.12 6.56
C LEU A 82 7.45 7.52 6.93
N GLU A 83 7.19 8.82 6.96
CA GLU A 83 5.84 9.33 7.10
C GLU A 83 5.16 9.31 5.72
N LEU A 84 4.25 8.36 5.51
CA LEU A 84 3.52 8.18 4.26
C LEU A 84 2.10 8.74 4.40
N ASN A 85 1.75 9.66 3.50
CA ASN A 85 0.40 10.19 3.37
C ASN A 85 -0.19 9.68 2.05
N TYR A 86 -1.22 8.83 2.14
CA TYR A 86 -1.91 8.29 0.98
C TYR A 86 -3.32 8.87 0.90
N SER A 87 -3.57 9.64 -0.16
CA SER A 87 -4.89 10.19 -0.44
C SER A 87 -5.14 9.96 -1.93
N SER A 88 -5.74 8.82 -2.23
CA SER A 88 -5.95 8.36 -3.59
C SER A 88 -7.40 7.90 -3.79
N ASP A 89 -7.87 8.01 -5.02
CA ASP A 89 -9.18 7.54 -5.50
C ASP A 89 -9.18 6.03 -5.77
N SER A 90 -8.45 5.29 -4.94
CA SER A 90 -8.29 3.85 -5.06
C SER A 90 -9.64 3.15 -5.02
N ARG A 91 -9.75 2.13 -5.87
CA ARG A 91 -10.95 1.32 -6.01
C ARG A 91 -10.56 -0.15 -5.95
N ILE A 92 -10.84 -0.76 -4.80
CA ILE A 92 -10.64 -2.18 -4.58
C ILE A 92 -12.00 -2.82 -4.40
N GLU A 93 -12.35 -3.72 -5.32
CA GLU A 93 -13.58 -4.48 -5.30
C GLU A 93 -13.29 -5.96 -5.05
N VAL A 94 -14.11 -6.55 -4.20
CA VAL A 94 -14.10 -7.95 -3.83
C VAL A 94 -15.45 -8.57 -4.15
N SER A 95 -15.46 -9.85 -4.51
CA SER A 95 -16.68 -10.60 -4.77
C SER A 95 -16.68 -11.90 -3.97
N VAL A 96 -17.81 -12.21 -3.36
CA VAL A 96 -18.04 -13.46 -2.63
C VAL A 96 -19.43 -13.99 -3.01
N LYS A 97 -19.50 -15.22 -3.54
CA LYS A 97 -20.77 -15.87 -3.93
C LYS A 97 -21.69 -15.01 -4.82
N GLY A 98 -21.11 -14.20 -5.71
CA GLY A 98 -21.88 -13.33 -6.60
C GLY A 98 -22.34 -12.00 -5.99
N VAL A 99 -22.07 -11.77 -4.70
CA VAL A 99 -22.22 -10.45 -4.06
C VAL A 99 -20.90 -9.70 -4.20
N THR A 100 -20.94 -8.49 -4.76
CA THR A 100 -19.77 -7.62 -4.90
C THR A 100 -19.80 -6.56 -3.80
N ALA A 101 -18.70 -6.41 -3.09
CA ALA A 101 -18.46 -5.33 -2.13
C ALA A 101 -17.18 -4.60 -2.53
N GLY A 102 -17.07 -3.30 -2.29
CA GLY A 102 -15.89 -2.54 -2.68
C GLY A 102 -15.61 -1.40 -1.72
N ILE A 103 -14.33 -1.06 -1.62
CA ILE A 103 -13.86 0.14 -0.95
C ILE A 103 -13.55 1.15 -2.06
N LYS A 104 -14.13 2.33 -1.91
CA LYS A 104 -13.88 3.49 -2.77
C LYS A 104 -13.37 4.61 -1.86
N ASP A 105 -12.24 5.19 -2.24
CA ASP A 105 -11.53 6.24 -1.52
C ASP A 105 -10.87 5.76 -0.22
N LEU A 106 -9.54 5.62 -0.25
CA LEU A 106 -8.72 5.43 0.94
C LEU A 106 -8.20 6.81 1.38
N ARG A 107 -8.68 7.30 2.53
CA ARG A 107 -8.31 8.58 3.14
C ARG A 107 -7.57 8.38 4.45
#